data_AF-A0A519BL43-F1
#
_entry.id   AF-A0A519BL43-F1
#
_cell.length_a   1.000
_cell.length_b   1.000
_cell.length_c   1.000
_cell.angle_alpha   90.00
_cell.angle_beta   90.00
_cell.angle_gamma   90.00
#
_symmetry.space_group_name_H-M   'P 1'
#
loop_
_entity.id
_entity.type
_entity.pdbx_description
1 polymer ?
#
loop_
_entity_poly.entity_id
_entity_poly.type
_entity_poly.pdbx_seq_one_letter_code
_entity_poly.pdbx_strand_id
1 'polypeptide(L)'
;MSDQVFVKEAAKKVTTELDLPENWINDGVKGYISAKQNEPGAITLFRSYPSEDNSVLRVFVPSKEYLLAMKCLAMRDLKDSEDINDINNLISDLKFTNSKEVINLVSKFYPDNLILPKVKFGIEEIIEKSNLESQLEQNKPDIAHSETIKRKFRR
;
A
#
# COMPACT_ATOMS: atom_id res chain seq x y z
N MET A 1 3.38 32.94 9.91
CA MET A 1 3.54 32.08 8.70
C MET A 1 2.77 30.80 8.97
N SER A 2 1.92 30.32 8.04
CA SER A 2 1.18 29.07 8.26
C SER A 2 2.11 27.86 8.16
N ASP A 3 1.85 26.79 8.92
CA ASP A 3 2.63 25.54 8.92
C ASP A 3 2.88 24.99 7.51
N GLN A 4 1.90 25.12 6.61
CA GLN A 4 2.01 24.66 5.23
C GLN A 4 3.06 25.43 4.39
N VAL A 5 3.26 26.72 4.66
CA VAL A 5 4.28 27.53 3.99
C VAL A 5 5.66 27.14 4.51
N PHE A 6 5.78 26.94 5.82
CA PHE A 6 7.03 26.48 6.44
C PHE A 6 7.50 25.13 5.88
N VAL A 7 6.61 24.13 5.81
CA VAL A 7 6.98 22.80 5.28
C VAL A 7 7.45 22.88 3.83
N LYS A 8 6.81 23.71 2.99
CA LYS A 8 7.23 23.90 1.60
C LYS A 8 8.59 24.57 1.49
N GLU A 9 8.86 25.60 2.29
CA GLU A 9 10.17 26.26 2.32
C GLU A 9 11.27 25.34 2.84
N ALA A 10 10.99 24.56 3.89
CA ALA A 10 11.90 23.56 4.42
C ALA A 10 12.21 22.47 3.37
N ALA A 11 11.19 21.95 2.68
CA ALA A 11 11.38 20.99 1.60
C ALA A 11 12.29 21.50 0.48
N LYS A 12 12.12 22.78 0.08
CA LYS A 12 12.94 23.43 -0.94
C LYS A 12 14.41 23.59 -0.51
N LYS A 13 14.65 23.89 0.78
CA LYS A 13 16.01 23.94 1.34
C LYS A 13 16.67 22.57 1.25
N VAL A 14 15.96 21.52 1.67
CA VAL A 14 16.45 20.13 1.60
C VAL A 14 16.76 19.71 0.16
N THR A 15 15.92 20.07 -0.83
CA THR A 15 16.20 19.88 -2.26
C THR A 15 17.57 20.45 -2.64
N THR A 16 17.85 21.69 -2.24
CA THR A 16 19.09 22.39 -2.60
C THR A 16 20.30 21.79 -1.89
N GLU A 17 20.16 21.42 -0.62
CA GLU A 17 21.24 20.88 0.21
C GLU A 17 21.62 19.44 -0.16
N LEU A 18 20.66 18.63 -0.61
CA LEU A 18 20.85 17.20 -0.87
C LEU A 18 20.78 16.83 -2.36
N ASP A 19 20.69 17.81 -3.26
CA ASP A 19 20.55 17.62 -4.71
C ASP A 19 19.40 16.67 -5.09
N LEU A 20 18.26 16.82 -4.40
CA LEU A 20 17.06 16.01 -4.64
C LEU A 20 16.17 16.64 -5.73
N PRO A 21 15.35 15.84 -6.44
CA PRO A 21 14.32 16.38 -7.32
C PRO A 21 13.38 17.35 -6.58
N GLU A 22 12.88 18.41 -7.24
CA GLU A 22 12.02 19.42 -6.60
C GLU A 22 10.74 18.85 -5.97
N ASN A 23 10.27 17.71 -6.47
CA ASN A 23 9.08 16.99 -6.01
C ASN A 23 9.41 15.75 -5.14
N TRP A 24 10.62 15.66 -4.58
CA TRP A 24 11.05 14.52 -3.75
C TRP A 24 10.09 14.25 -2.58
N ILE A 25 9.47 15.30 -2.04
CA ILE A 25 8.34 15.22 -1.13
C ILE A 25 7.07 15.63 -1.88
N ASN A 26 6.22 14.64 -2.17
CA ASN A 26 4.97 14.86 -2.87
C ASN A 26 3.83 15.13 -1.88
N ASP A 27 2.86 15.94 -2.30
CA ASP A 27 1.62 16.18 -1.58
C ASP A 27 0.39 15.62 -2.30
N GLY A 28 0.61 14.75 -3.31
CA GLY A 28 -0.42 14.12 -4.13
C GLY A 28 -1.37 13.21 -3.34
N VAL A 29 -0.95 12.78 -2.15
CA VAL A 29 -1.79 11.99 -1.23
C VAL A 29 -3.03 12.75 -0.74
N LYS A 30 -3.03 14.10 -0.78
CA LYS A 30 -4.13 14.93 -0.27
C LYS A 30 -5.50 14.58 -0.87
N GLY A 31 -5.54 14.16 -2.14
CA GLY A 31 -6.77 13.75 -2.81
C GLY A 31 -7.38 12.44 -2.28
N TYR A 32 -6.61 11.67 -1.52
CA TYR A 32 -6.98 10.37 -0.99
C TYR A 32 -7.08 10.36 0.54
N ILE A 33 -6.94 11.51 1.20
CA ILE A 33 -7.10 11.59 2.65
C ILE A 33 -8.59 11.42 3.01
N SER A 34 -8.88 10.41 3.84
CA SER A 34 -10.21 10.19 4.39
C SER A 34 -10.57 11.25 5.43
N ALA A 35 -11.85 11.62 5.49
CA ALA A 35 -12.41 12.41 6.60
C ALA A 35 -12.23 11.72 7.98
N LYS A 36 -12.04 10.39 7.98
CA LYS A 36 -11.80 9.57 9.18
C LYS A 36 -10.33 9.42 9.53
N GLN A 37 -9.41 10.15 8.88
CA GLN A 37 -7.98 10.10 9.21
C GLN A 37 -7.69 10.40 10.69
N ASN A 38 -8.51 11.25 11.33
CA ASN A 38 -8.35 11.63 12.73
C ASN A 38 -9.01 10.66 13.72
N GLU A 39 -9.68 9.61 13.25
CA GLU A 39 -10.22 8.58 14.12
C GLU A 39 -9.09 7.83 14.84
N PRO A 40 -9.28 7.42 16.11
CA PRO A 40 -8.27 6.68 16.85
C PRO A 40 -7.77 5.45 16.08
N GLY A 41 -6.45 5.36 15.89
CA GLY A 41 -5.81 4.22 15.22
C GLY A 41 -5.75 4.31 13.69
N ALA A 42 -6.31 5.36 13.05
CA ALA A 42 -6.13 5.56 11.60
C ALA A 42 -4.70 6.05 11.27
N ILE A 43 -4.16 6.95 12.09
CA ILE A 43 -2.77 7.39 12.04
C ILE A 43 -2.13 7.29 13.43
N THR A 44 -0.83 7.03 13.46
CA THR A 44 -0.03 7.04 14.70
C THR A 44 1.20 7.90 14.53
N LEU A 45 1.67 8.50 15.64
CA LEU A 45 2.95 9.20 15.64
C LEU A 45 4.05 8.15 15.41
N PHE A 46 4.77 8.29 14.30
CA PHE A 46 5.91 7.45 13.99
C PHE A 46 7.16 7.95 14.68
N ARG A 47 7.43 9.26 14.57
CA ARG A 47 8.61 9.88 15.15
C ARG A 47 8.48 11.39 15.25
N SER A 48 9.09 11.95 16.29
CA SER A 48 9.35 13.37 16.46
C SER A 48 10.83 13.67 16.21
N TYR A 49 11.12 14.81 15.59
CA TYR A 49 12.47 15.26 15.28
C TYR A 49 12.75 16.67 15.82
N PRO A 50 13.97 16.93 16.32
CA PRO A 50 15.05 15.95 16.53
C PRO A 50 14.78 14.97 17.68
N SER A 51 13.89 15.32 18.62
CA SER A 51 13.50 14.47 19.76
C SER A 51 12.04 14.71 20.15
N GLU A 52 11.50 13.89 21.06
CA GLU A 52 10.12 14.02 21.56
C GLU A 52 9.92 15.27 22.43
N ASP A 53 10.88 15.58 23.30
CA ASP A 53 10.80 16.71 24.24
C ASP A 53 11.04 18.09 23.60
N ASN A 54 11.60 18.11 22.38
CA ASN A 54 11.93 19.34 21.65
C ASN A 54 11.64 19.19 20.15
N SER A 55 10.41 18.75 19.83
CA SER A 55 10.00 18.44 18.47
C SER A 55 9.65 19.68 17.66
N VAL A 56 10.30 19.84 16.51
CA VAL A 56 9.92 20.83 15.46
C VAL A 56 9.27 20.16 14.25
N LEU A 57 9.37 18.84 14.13
CA LEU A 57 8.75 18.04 13.07
C LEU A 57 8.18 16.75 13.66
N ARG A 58 6.90 16.51 13.43
CA ARG A 58 6.22 15.26 13.80
C ARG A 58 5.79 14.51 12.55
N VAL A 59 6.22 13.26 12.45
CA VAL A 59 5.89 12.36 11.34
C VAL A 59 4.86 11.37 11.83
N PHE A 60 3.73 11.32 11.15
CA PHE A 60 2.66 10.36 11.40
C PHE A 60 2.61 9.35 10.26
N VAL A 61 2.28 8.10 10.59
CA VAL A 61 2.09 7.03 9.60
C VAL A 61 0.69 6.44 9.73
N PRO A 62 0.05 6.06 8.61
CA PRO A 62 -1.23 5.37 8.65
C PRO A 62 -1.08 3.97 9.25
N SER A 63 -2.15 3.44 9.84
CA SER A 63 -2.26 2.00 10.08
C SER A 63 -2.22 1.23 8.76
N LYS A 64 -1.89 -0.07 8.82
CA LYS A 64 -1.87 -0.93 7.62
C LYS A 64 -3.24 -0.95 6.94
N GLU A 65 -4.30 -0.99 7.73
CA GLU A 65 -5.69 -0.92 7.32
C GLU A 65 -6.01 0.35 6.55
N TYR A 66 -5.62 1.51 7.11
CA TYR A 66 -5.86 2.79 6.47
C TYR A 66 -5.00 2.97 5.20
N LEU A 67 -3.75 2.50 5.24
CA LEU A 67 -2.84 2.51 4.10
C LEU A 67 -3.36 1.66 2.95
N LEU A 68 -3.86 0.44 3.23
CA LEU A 68 -4.50 -0.41 2.22
C LEU A 68 -5.69 0.30 1.59
N ALA A 69 -6.57 0.90 2.41
CA ALA A 69 -7.72 1.62 1.91
C ALA A 69 -7.33 2.79 0.99
N MET A 70 -6.31 3.57 1.38
CA MET A 70 -5.75 4.64 0.54
C MET A 70 -5.18 4.11 -0.77
N LYS A 71 -4.37 3.05 -0.72
CA LYS A 71 -3.74 2.44 -1.90
C LYS A 71 -4.77 1.92 -2.89
N CYS A 72 -5.82 1.24 -2.42
CA CYS A 72 -6.92 0.80 -3.27
C CYS A 72 -7.61 1.98 -3.99
N LEU A 73 -7.83 3.10 -3.29
CA LEU A 73 -8.48 4.28 -3.88
C LEU A 73 -7.57 5.02 -4.86
N ALA A 74 -6.27 5.07 -4.58
CA ALA A 74 -5.26 5.75 -5.37
C ALA A 74 -4.72 4.92 -6.55
N MET A 75 -5.12 3.65 -6.65
CA MET A 75 -4.72 2.75 -7.72
C MET A 75 -5.03 3.35 -9.10
N ARG A 76 -3.98 3.50 -9.91
CA ARG A 76 -4.04 4.17 -11.21
C ARG A 76 -4.47 3.23 -12.32
N ASP A 77 -3.74 2.13 -12.48
CA ASP A 77 -3.96 1.11 -13.50
C ASP A 77 -3.59 -0.27 -12.94
N LEU A 78 -4.29 -1.31 -13.40
CA LEU A 78 -4.01 -2.72 -13.08
C LEU A 78 -2.82 -3.29 -13.85
N LYS A 79 -2.14 -2.44 -14.63
CA LYS A 79 -0.82 -2.70 -15.21
C LYS A 79 0.31 -2.08 -14.40
N ASP A 80 0.01 -1.17 -13.47
CA ASP A 80 1.03 -0.59 -12.60
C ASP A 80 1.41 -1.59 -11.53
N SER A 81 2.53 -2.28 -11.76
CA SER A 81 3.00 -3.35 -10.89
C SER A 81 3.34 -2.87 -9.48
N GLU A 82 3.72 -1.61 -9.29
CA GLU A 82 4.11 -1.11 -7.97
C GLU A 82 2.90 -0.93 -7.06
N ASP A 83 1.85 -0.25 -7.54
CA ASP A 83 0.62 -0.05 -6.77
C ASP A 83 -0.05 -1.40 -6.45
N ILE A 84 -0.05 -2.34 -7.41
CA ILE A 84 -0.60 -3.69 -7.22
C ILE A 84 0.22 -4.49 -6.20
N ASN A 85 1.55 -4.43 -6.29
CA ASN A 85 2.43 -5.14 -5.35
C ASN A 85 2.24 -4.61 -3.92
N ASP A 86 2.15 -3.29 -3.75
CA ASP A 86 1.87 -2.68 -2.44
C ASP A 86 0.51 -3.15 -1.88
N ILE A 87 -0.53 -3.15 -2.69
CA ILE A 87 -1.87 -3.63 -2.30
C ILE A 87 -1.82 -5.11 -1.91
N ASN A 88 -1.17 -5.96 -2.71
CA ASN A 88 -1.02 -7.39 -2.43
C ASN A 88 -0.26 -7.65 -1.12
N ASN A 89 0.84 -6.95 -0.89
CA ASN A 89 1.62 -7.07 0.34
C ASN A 89 0.78 -6.71 1.56
N LEU A 90 -0.01 -5.62 1.47
CA LEU A 90 -0.89 -5.20 2.56
C LEU A 90 -2.06 -6.18 2.78
N ILE A 91 -2.66 -6.72 1.72
CA ILE A 91 -3.70 -7.75 1.79
C ILE A 91 -3.17 -8.99 2.50
N SER A 92 -1.97 -9.45 2.13
CA SER A 92 -1.31 -10.60 2.74
C SER A 92 -0.97 -10.36 4.22
N ASP A 93 -0.39 -9.21 4.54
CA ASP A 93 -0.06 -8.79 5.91
C ASP A 93 -1.30 -8.73 6.82
N LEU A 94 -2.43 -8.27 6.27
CA LEU A 94 -3.71 -8.18 6.96
C LEU A 94 -4.53 -9.48 6.90
N LYS A 95 -4.02 -10.49 6.17
CA LYS A 95 -4.63 -11.82 6.01
C LYS A 95 -6.04 -11.79 5.43
N PHE A 96 -6.30 -10.85 4.52
CA PHE A 96 -7.56 -10.87 3.77
C PHE A 96 -7.49 -11.94 2.68
N THR A 97 -8.60 -12.64 2.50
CA THR A 97 -8.70 -13.81 1.62
C THR A 97 -9.66 -13.60 0.45
N ASN A 98 -10.49 -12.56 0.52
CA ASN A 98 -11.50 -12.27 -0.48
C ASN A 98 -11.73 -10.77 -0.68
N SER A 99 -12.21 -10.41 -1.88
CA SER A 99 -12.44 -9.01 -2.27
C SER A 99 -13.45 -8.29 -1.40
N LYS A 100 -14.44 -9.00 -0.88
CA LYS A 100 -15.46 -8.43 0.00
C LYS A 100 -14.86 -7.89 1.30
N GLU A 101 -13.87 -8.58 1.89
CA GLU A 101 -13.18 -8.09 3.09
C GLU A 101 -12.44 -6.78 2.83
N VAL A 102 -11.73 -6.70 1.70
CA VAL A 102 -10.98 -5.49 1.31
C VAL A 102 -11.94 -4.35 0.97
N ILE A 103 -13.01 -4.61 0.20
CA ILE A 103 -14.02 -3.60 -0.11
C ILE A 103 -14.69 -3.08 1.17
N ASN A 104 -15.04 -3.97 2.10
CA ASN A 104 -15.60 -3.58 3.40
C ASN A 104 -14.62 -2.71 4.19
N LEU A 105 -13.33 -3.02 4.14
CA LEU A 105 -12.29 -2.19 4.76
C LEU A 105 -12.25 -0.79 4.13
N VAL A 106 -12.26 -0.70 2.79
CA VAL A 106 -12.26 0.59 2.08
C VAL A 106 -13.49 1.41 2.48
N SER A 107 -14.68 0.80 2.54
CA SER A 107 -15.93 1.46 2.98
C SER A 107 -15.91 1.91 4.44
N LYS A 108 -15.03 1.37 5.30
CA LYS A 108 -14.85 1.92 6.65
C LYS A 108 -14.26 3.32 6.61
N PHE A 109 -13.38 3.62 5.66
CA PHE A 109 -12.68 4.89 5.55
C PHE A 109 -13.30 5.85 4.54
N TYR A 110 -13.91 5.36 3.47
CA TYR A 110 -14.46 6.20 2.41
C TYR A 110 -15.95 5.97 2.22
N PRO A 111 -16.75 7.02 1.95
CA PRO A 111 -18.14 6.85 1.57
C PRO A 111 -18.25 6.13 0.22
N ASP A 112 -19.32 5.35 0.05
CA ASP A 112 -19.47 4.45 -1.11
C ASP A 112 -19.45 5.17 -2.47
N ASN A 113 -19.85 6.45 -2.51
CA ASN A 113 -19.83 7.26 -3.74
C ASN A 113 -18.40 7.59 -4.22
N LEU A 114 -17.39 7.51 -3.36
CA LEU A 114 -15.98 7.64 -3.73
C LEU A 114 -15.36 6.30 -4.17
N ILE A 115 -15.99 5.17 -3.82
CA ILE A 115 -15.51 3.84 -4.17
C ILE A 115 -16.05 3.47 -5.56
N LEU A 116 -15.38 4.02 -6.58
CA LEU A 116 -15.76 3.84 -7.97
C LEU A 116 -15.76 2.35 -8.38
N PRO A 117 -16.59 1.94 -9.36
CA PRO A 117 -16.60 0.56 -9.85
C PRO A 117 -15.22 0.03 -10.24
N LYS A 118 -14.37 0.87 -10.85
CA LYS A 118 -12.99 0.52 -11.22
C LYS A 118 -12.14 0.05 -10.03
N VAL A 119 -12.37 0.61 -8.84
CA VAL A 119 -11.64 0.25 -7.62
C VAL A 119 -12.09 -1.13 -7.15
N LYS A 120 -13.41 -1.38 -7.15
CA LYS A 120 -13.97 -2.69 -6.79
C LYS A 120 -13.48 -3.79 -7.72
N PHE A 121 -13.57 -3.57 -9.03
CA PHE A 121 -13.07 -4.51 -10.03
C PHE A 121 -11.57 -4.75 -9.90
N GLY A 122 -10.78 -3.71 -9.64
CA GLY A 122 -9.35 -3.87 -9.45
C GLY A 122 -9.00 -4.68 -8.20
N ILE A 123 -9.71 -4.48 -7.09
CA ILE A 123 -9.55 -5.30 -5.88
C ILE A 123 -9.90 -6.78 -6.17
N GLU A 124 -10.99 -7.03 -6.89
CA GLU A 124 -11.40 -8.38 -7.30
C GLU A 124 -10.32 -9.05 -8.14
N GLU A 125 -9.80 -8.37 -9.17
CA GLU A 125 -8.76 -8.89 -10.05
C GLU A 125 -7.46 -9.19 -9.32
N ILE A 126 -7.04 -8.31 -8.40
CA ILE A 126 -5.83 -8.49 -7.59
C ILE A 126 -5.92 -9.77 -6.75
N ILE A 127 -7.05 -9.97 -6.07
CA ILE A 127 -7.26 -11.16 -5.22
C ILE A 127 -7.40 -12.43 -6.06
N GLU A 128 -8.10 -12.37 -7.19
CA GLU A 128 -8.21 -13.52 -8.09
C GLU A 128 -6.82 -13.95 -8.59
N LYS A 129 -6.00 -13.00 -9.04
CA LYS A 129 -4.60 -13.27 -9.44
C LYS A 129 -3.77 -13.87 -8.31
N SER A 130 -3.83 -13.28 -7.11
CA SER A 130 -3.09 -13.79 -5.95
C SER A 130 -3.50 -15.22 -5.56
N ASN A 131 -4.80 -15.52 -5.64
CA ASN A 131 -5.32 -16.87 -5.40
C ASN A 131 -4.87 -17.86 -6.48
N LEU A 132 -4.87 -17.46 -7.75
CA LEU A 132 -4.38 -18.28 -8.87
C LEU A 132 -2.88 -18.57 -8.72
N GLU A 133 -2.06 -17.57 -8.39
CA GLU A 133 -0.63 -17.73 -8.16
C GLU A 133 -0.36 -18.70 -7.00
N SER A 134 -1.08 -18.54 -5.89
CA SER A 134 -0.99 -19.45 -4.73
C SER A 134 -1.36 -20.89 -5.09
N GLN A 135 -2.39 -21.09 -5.92
CA GLN A 135 -2.78 -22.42 -6.39
C GLN A 135 -1.74 -23.03 -7.35
N LEU A 136 -1.16 -22.22 -8.24
CA LEU A 136 -0.12 -22.67 -9.16
C LEU A 136 1.16 -23.08 -8.41
N GLU A 137 1.52 -22.37 -7.35
CA GLU A 137 2.65 -22.72 -6.49
C GLU A 137 2.42 -24.01 -5.72
N GLN A 138 1.22 -24.23 -5.19
CA GLN A 138 0.85 -25.47 -4.50
C GLN A 138 0.80 -26.68 -5.45
N ASN A 139 0.48 -26.46 -6.73
CA ASN A 139 0.39 -27.50 -7.74
C ASN A 139 1.69 -27.71 -8.55
N LYS A 140 2.79 -27.02 -8.22
CA LYS A 140 4.09 -27.26 -8.88
C LYS A 140 4.53 -28.71 -8.61
N PRO A 141 4.75 -29.54 -9.64
CA PRO A 141 5.21 -30.90 -9.44
C PRO A 141 6.56 -30.89 -8.73
N ASP A 142 6.72 -31.75 -7.73
CA ASP A 142 7.97 -31.92 -7.01
C ASP A 142 9.07 -32.41 -7.98
N ILE A 143 9.87 -31.46 -8.47
CA ILE A 143 10.88 -31.70 -9.50
C ILE A 143 11.95 -32.70 -8.99
N ALA A 144 12.09 -32.84 -7.67
CA ALA A 144 12.98 -33.83 -7.05
C ALA A 144 12.55 -35.29 -7.31
N HIS A 145 11.24 -35.56 -7.48
CA HIS A 145 10.75 -36.91 -7.74
C HIS A 145 10.81 -37.30 -9.24
N SER A 146 10.76 -36.34 -10.16
CA SER A 146 10.77 -36.62 -11.61
C SER A 146 12.15 -37.04 -12.15
N GLU A 147 13.24 -36.53 -11.55
CA GLU A 147 14.60 -36.95 -11.94
C GLU A 147 14.94 -38.37 -11.46
N THR A 148 14.39 -38.78 -10.32
CA THR A 148 14.58 -40.13 -9.77
C THR A 148 13.90 -41.19 -10.66
N ILE A 149 12.73 -40.88 -11.21
CA ILE A 149 12.01 -41.77 -12.15
C ILE A 149 12.75 -41.84 -13.50
N LYS A 150 13.23 -40.70 -14.03
CA LYS A 150 14.00 -40.68 -15.29
C LYS A 150 15.35 -41.42 -15.21
N ARG A 151 15.96 -41.50 -14.02
CA ARG A 151 17.19 -42.31 -13.80
C ARG A 151 16.91 -43.80 -13.66
N LYS A 152 15.71 -44.21 -13.21
CA LYS A 152 15.32 -45.62 -13.04
C LYS A 152 14.93 -46.32 -14.35
N PHE A 153 14.46 -45.57 -15.36
CA PHE A 153 14.07 -46.08 -16.68
C PHE A 153 15.18 -45.97 -17.76
N ARG A 154 16.42 -45.68 -17.35
CA ARG A 154 17.59 -45.57 -18.24
C ARG A 154 18.56 -46.77 -18.15
N ARG A 155 18.11 -47.89 -17.59
CA ARG A 155 18.85 -49.17 -17.56
C ARG A 155 18.08 -50.24 -18.30
#